data_AF-A0A2V1ATE6-F1
#
_entry.id   AF-A0A2V1ATE6-F1
#
_cell.length_a   1.000
_cell.length_b   1.000
_cell.length_c   1.000
_cell.angle_alpha   90.00
_cell.angle_beta   90.00
_cell.angle_gamma   90.00
#
_symmetry.space_group_name_H-M   'P 1'
#
loop_
_entity.id
_entity.type
_entity.pdbx_description
1 polymer ?
#
loop_
_entity_poly.entity_id
_entity_poly.type
_entity_poly.pdbx_seq_one_letter_code
_entity_poly.pdbx_strand_id
1 'polypeptide(L)'
;MGQDDKKSGASVSIADVDVENGITSYISPTTGKALHLAETKDEALDYIMSQDEERPILDEETDRKLLFKIDCCVLPVVCLLYAVQFMDKSSNAMAAVMGLREDLNMEGNMYSWTGSAFYLGYLAFELPCSYTLQKFPVITTVSIFIVLWGIVLCLHAVPNYEGFIALRTLLGALESSVTPAFVIVTSQWYKKEEAFFRTALWFSFNGVGVMLGSSAVALSLYNNMDGYAIEAWRLIFIITGAITIFMGFVVFFHLPNKPTEAWFLTDHEKRLVVERIRSNQQGFGNKTFKKYQLIEAITDIKTWLYFFIGVATTIPNGGLTNFSSILLHESFGYGVPETLKIQTVCGAIELVGCSLFGYAYKFYPKRLFWANAANIVVLVGLCLVAFAPDKHAQLGGYCLFYVCPVVMICGLSSSASNVAGHTKKVTVNALFLIGYCTGNLVGPQTFRAEQAPDYVGAKVAMVICTAFTSVFMAMVWIVMARENRIRDAKGDNHEQFDKIEDLEFADLTDKENPLFRYTI
;
A
#
# COMPACT_ATOMS: atom_id res chain seq x y z
N MET A 1 33.50 27.73 52.63
CA MET A 1 32.63 28.23 51.54
C MET A 1 33.54 28.46 50.35
N GLY A 2 33.54 27.70 49.26
CA GLY A 2 32.59 26.72 48.75
C GLY A 2 32.63 26.82 47.23
N GLN A 3 32.85 25.67 46.58
CA GLN A 3 32.64 25.31 45.17
C GLN A 3 33.76 25.51 44.14
N ASP A 4 34.32 24.34 43.81
CA ASP A 4 35.15 23.96 42.67
C ASP A 4 34.41 24.10 41.33
N ASP A 5 35.05 24.75 40.35
CA ASP A 5 34.74 24.61 38.92
C ASP A 5 35.70 23.57 38.31
N LYS A 6 35.34 22.28 38.40
CA LYS A 6 35.96 21.22 37.58
C LYS A 6 35.17 21.07 36.29
N LYS A 7 35.67 21.66 35.21
CA LYS A 7 35.38 21.23 33.83
C LYS A 7 35.81 19.77 33.67
N SER A 8 34.86 18.85 33.71
CA SER A 8 35.07 17.45 33.31
C SER A 8 34.91 17.35 31.80
N GLY A 9 36.02 17.30 31.08
CA GLY A 9 36.05 16.79 29.71
C GLY A 9 35.90 15.28 29.77
N ALA A 10 34.79 14.75 29.24
CA ALA A 10 34.63 13.32 29.07
C ALA A 10 35.48 12.86 27.87
N SER A 11 36.71 12.40 28.14
CA SER A 11 37.47 11.56 27.20
C SER A 11 37.07 10.10 27.44
N VAL A 12 36.46 9.46 26.45
CA VAL A 12 36.17 8.02 26.50
C VAL A 12 37.42 7.27 26.06
N SER A 13 38.00 6.50 26.98
CA SER A 13 39.14 5.59 26.73
C SER A 13 38.61 4.23 26.27
N ILE A 14 39.10 3.73 25.13
CA ILE A 14 38.79 2.42 24.54
C ILE A 14 39.58 1.34 25.28
N ALA A 15 39.33 1.15 26.58
CA ALA A 15 40.09 0.18 27.38
C ALA A 15 39.25 -0.90 28.07
N ASP A 16 37.92 -0.78 28.11
CA ASP A 16 37.06 -1.77 28.81
C ASP A 16 35.94 -2.29 27.89
N VAL A 17 36.30 -2.75 26.69
CA VAL A 17 35.39 -3.50 25.81
C VAL A 17 35.86 -4.95 25.80
N ASP A 18 35.11 -5.84 26.43
CA ASP A 18 35.29 -7.29 26.29
C ASP A 18 34.95 -7.66 24.83
N VAL A 19 35.96 -7.95 24.02
CA VAL A 19 35.83 -8.19 22.57
C VAL A 19 35.39 -9.64 22.27
N GLU A 20 35.25 -10.50 23.27
CA GLU A 20 34.88 -11.92 23.05
C GLU A 20 33.36 -12.18 22.95
N ASN A 21 32.51 -11.24 23.38
CA ASN A 21 31.06 -11.33 23.21
C ASN A 21 30.55 -10.00 22.69
N GLY A 22 30.11 -9.96 21.43
CA GLY A 22 29.74 -8.75 20.68
C GLY A 22 29.03 -7.65 21.48
N ILE A 23 29.21 -6.40 21.05
CA ILE A 23 28.78 -5.19 21.75
C ILE A 23 27.33 -5.34 22.25
N THR A 24 27.13 -5.40 23.57
CA THR A 24 25.80 -5.59 24.18
C THR A 24 25.11 -4.27 24.53
N SER A 25 25.85 -3.15 24.52
CA SER A 25 25.31 -1.81 24.78
C SER A 25 26.18 -0.68 24.24
N TYR A 26 25.56 0.46 23.92
CA TYR A 26 26.27 1.72 23.65
C TYR A 26 25.58 2.90 24.36
N ILE A 27 26.33 3.96 24.63
CA ILE A 27 25.82 5.17 25.30
C ILE A 27 25.41 6.18 24.23
N SER A 28 24.13 6.58 24.24
CA SER A 28 23.58 7.58 23.31
C SER A 28 24.25 8.95 23.51
N PRO A 29 24.86 9.56 22.46
CA PRO A 29 25.48 10.89 22.57
C PRO A 29 24.49 12.00 22.91
N THR A 30 23.21 11.82 22.58
CA THR A 30 22.15 12.82 22.73
C THR A 30 21.41 12.73 24.06
N THR A 31 21.32 11.52 24.64
CA THR A 31 20.55 11.28 25.88
C THR A 31 21.42 10.83 27.06
N GLY A 32 22.68 10.46 26.83
CA GLY A 32 23.62 9.99 27.86
C GLY A 32 23.23 8.64 28.48
N LYS A 33 22.24 7.93 27.92
CA LYS A 33 21.74 6.65 28.44
C LYS A 33 22.34 5.47 27.70
N ALA A 34 22.67 4.41 28.44
CA ALA A 34 23.05 3.12 27.89
C ALA A 34 21.83 2.44 27.25
N LEU A 35 21.94 2.09 25.97
CA LEU A 35 20.96 1.33 25.22
C LEU A 35 21.50 -0.09 25.03
N HIS A 36 20.73 -1.10 25.44
CA HIS A 36 21.08 -2.51 25.27
C HIS A 36 20.57 -3.01 23.90
N LEU A 37 21.45 -3.68 23.15
CA LEU A 37 21.09 -4.34 21.90
C LEU A 37 20.28 -5.61 22.23
N ALA A 38 19.08 -5.73 21.65
CA ALA A 38 18.22 -6.89 21.88
C ALA A 38 18.73 -8.07 21.05
N GLU A 39 18.94 -9.22 21.68
CA GLU A 39 19.22 -10.50 21.01
C GLU A 39 18.01 -10.91 20.15
N THR A 40 18.01 -10.55 18.87
CA THR A 40 17.03 -11.04 17.91
C THR A 40 17.49 -12.41 17.39
N LYS A 41 16.89 -13.50 17.91
CA LYS A 41 17.02 -14.84 17.33
C LYS A 41 16.41 -14.86 15.92
N ASP A 42 17.25 -15.00 14.91
CA ASP A 42 16.85 -14.99 13.50
C ASP A 42 16.80 -16.43 12.94
N GLU A 43 15.61 -16.91 12.59
CA GLU A 43 15.39 -18.26 12.01
C GLU A 43 16.15 -18.45 10.68
N ALA A 44 16.43 -17.37 9.94
CA ALA A 44 17.22 -17.44 8.71
C ALA A 44 18.72 -17.64 9.01
N LEU A 45 19.19 -17.11 10.15
CA LEU A 45 20.53 -17.34 10.65
C LEU A 45 20.67 -18.80 11.12
N ASP A 46 19.67 -19.34 11.81
CA ASP A 46 19.63 -20.76 12.20
C ASP A 46 19.64 -21.69 10.97
N TYR A 47 18.94 -21.34 9.87
CA TYR A 47 18.96 -22.14 8.65
C TYR A 47 20.34 -22.18 7.98
N ILE A 48 21.05 -21.05 7.92
CA ILE A 48 22.40 -20.98 7.35
C ILE A 48 23.43 -21.62 8.30
N MET A 49 23.32 -21.39 9.61
CA MET A 49 24.21 -21.98 10.62
C MET A 49 24.00 -23.50 10.77
N SER A 50 22.83 -24.03 10.37
CA SER A 50 22.56 -25.47 10.39
C SER A 50 23.30 -26.27 9.31
N GLN A 51 23.94 -25.61 8.33
CA GLN A 51 24.68 -26.28 7.25
C GLN A 51 26.09 -25.71 7.11
N ASP A 52 27.08 -26.49 7.55
CA ASP A 52 28.54 -26.26 7.56
C ASP A 52 29.18 -26.08 6.16
N GLU A 53 28.64 -25.23 5.28
CA GLU A 53 29.24 -24.90 3.98
C GLU A 53 29.57 -23.40 3.84
N GLU A 54 30.64 -23.10 3.11
CA GLU A 54 31.12 -21.75 2.80
C GLU A 54 30.00 -20.85 2.25
N ARG A 55 30.04 -19.56 2.63
CA ARG A 55 29.05 -18.57 2.19
C ARG A 55 28.96 -18.55 0.65
N PRO A 56 27.76 -18.70 0.07
CA PRO A 56 27.64 -18.74 -1.38
C PRO A 56 27.99 -17.37 -1.97
N ILE A 57 28.95 -17.34 -2.88
CA ILE A 57 29.36 -16.12 -3.58
C ILE A 57 28.27 -15.75 -4.59
N LEU A 58 27.70 -14.55 -4.43
CA LEU A 58 26.58 -14.09 -5.23
C LEU A 58 27.09 -13.28 -6.43
N ASP A 59 27.29 -13.95 -7.57
CA ASP A 59 27.65 -13.31 -8.83
C ASP A 59 26.45 -12.55 -9.44
N GLU A 60 26.71 -11.43 -10.12
CA GLU A 60 25.68 -10.53 -10.67
C GLU A 60 24.82 -11.24 -11.75
N GLU A 61 25.43 -12.12 -12.54
CA GLU A 61 24.70 -12.92 -13.53
C GLU A 61 23.73 -13.91 -12.86
N THR A 62 24.18 -14.54 -11.77
CA THR A 62 23.38 -15.50 -10.99
C THR A 62 22.24 -14.79 -10.27
N ASP A 63 22.51 -13.61 -9.69
CA ASP A 63 21.50 -12.76 -9.05
C ASP A 63 20.38 -12.39 -10.02
N ARG A 64 20.72 -12.04 -11.27
CA ARG A 64 19.75 -11.67 -12.29
C ARG A 64 18.91 -12.85 -12.77
N LYS A 65 19.51 -14.03 -12.96
CA LYS A 65 18.78 -15.26 -13.32
C LYS A 65 17.81 -15.67 -12.22
N LEU A 66 18.26 -15.60 -10.97
CA LEU A 66 17.44 -15.90 -9.80
C LEU A 66 16.25 -14.93 -9.67
N LEU A 67 16.51 -13.64 -9.86
CA LEU A 67 15.47 -12.60 -9.86
C LEU A 67 14.41 -12.87 -10.92
N PHE A 68 14.82 -13.19 -12.15
CA PHE A 68 13.89 -13.50 -13.23
C PHE A 68 13.02 -14.73 -12.92
N LYS A 69 13.59 -15.74 -12.27
CA LYS A 69 12.86 -16.94 -11.84
C LYS A 69 11.81 -16.60 -10.78
N ILE A 70 12.17 -15.78 -9.80
CA ILE A 70 11.25 -15.26 -8.77
C ILE A 70 10.15 -14.42 -9.42
N ASP A 71 10.51 -13.47 -10.29
CA ASP A 71 9.57 -12.63 -11.02
C ASP A 71 8.59 -13.51 -11.81
N CYS A 72 9.02 -14.55 -12.51
CA CYS A 72 8.13 -15.42 -13.29
C CYS A 72 7.18 -16.30 -12.46
N CYS A 73 7.53 -16.64 -11.21
CA CYS A 73 6.73 -17.53 -10.37
C CYS A 73 5.84 -16.79 -9.36
N VAL A 74 6.37 -15.74 -8.72
CA VAL A 74 5.70 -15.02 -7.62
C VAL A 74 4.91 -13.84 -8.15
N LEU A 75 5.51 -13.03 -9.04
CA LEU A 75 4.95 -11.75 -9.43
C LEU A 75 3.62 -11.86 -10.20
N PRO A 76 3.42 -12.79 -11.16
CA PRO A 76 2.14 -12.97 -11.84
C PRO A 76 0.99 -13.27 -10.87
N VAL A 77 1.21 -14.11 -9.85
CA VAL A 77 0.17 -14.47 -8.89
C VAL A 77 -0.19 -13.28 -8.02
N VAL A 78 0.80 -12.51 -7.54
CA VAL A 78 0.55 -11.27 -6.78
C VAL A 78 -0.18 -10.24 -7.63
N CYS A 79 0.23 -10.05 -8.88
CA CYS A 79 -0.40 -9.11 -9.82
C CYS A 79 -1.85 -9.50 -10.13
N LEU A 80 -2.11 -10.78 -10.43
CA LEU A 80 -3.46 -11.27 -10.71
C LEU A 80 -4.37 -11.18 -9.47
N LEU A 81 -3.85 -11.48 -8.29
CA LEU A 81 -4.62 -11.35 -7.06
C LEU A 81 -4.99 -9.88 -6.79
N TYR A 82 -4.09 -8.94 -7.08
CA TYR A 82 -4.40 -7.51 -6.98
C TYR A 82 -5.45 -7.07 -8.01
N ALA A 83 -5.38 -7.59 -9.25
CA ALA A 83 -6.41 -7.35 -10.25
C ALA A 83 -7.80 -7.82 -9.78
N VAL A 84 -7.87 -9.04 -9.25
CA VAL A 84 -9.12 -9.59 -8.70
C VAL A 84 -9.61 -8.74 -7.51
N GLN A 85 -8.72 -8.34 -6.60
CA GLN A 85 -9.06 -7.45 -5.49
C GLN A 85 -9.73 -6.15 -5.92
N PHE A 86 -9.18 -5.51 -6.95
CA PHE A 86 -9.74 -4.26 -7.44
C PHE A 86 -11.03 -4.46 -8.26
N MET A 87 -11.11 -5.56 -9.01
CA MET A 87 -12.33 -5.98 -9.69
C MET A 87 -13.49 -6.07 -8.71
N ASP A 88 -13.29 -6.73 -7.56
CA ASP A 88 -14.30 -6.86 -6.50
C ASP A 88 -14.73 -5.49 -5.95
N LYS A 89 -13.80 -4.55 -5.74
CA LYS A 89 -14.16 -3.17 -5.32
C LYS A 89 -14.99 -2.43 -6.36
N SER A 90 -14.65 -2.58 -7.63
CA SER A 90 -15.32 -1.90 -8.75
C SER A 90 -16.66 -2.54 -9.15
N SER A 91 -16.90 -3.80 -8.75
CA SER A 91 -18.14 -4.54 -9.04
C SER A 91 -19.41 -3.80 -8.60
N ASN A 92 -19.36 -3.10 -7.45
CA ASN A 92 -20.47 -2.32 -6.92
C ASN A 92 -20.85 -1.13 -7.83
N ALA A 93 -19.86 -0.48 -8.44
CA ALA A 93 -20.11 0.59 -9.40
C ALA A 93 -20.71 0.04 -10.69
N MET A 94 -20.22 -1.10 -11.18
CA MET A 94 -20.75 -1.73 -12.41
C MET A 94 -22.19 -2.22 -12.22
N ALA A 95 -22.47 -2.86 -11.08
CA ALA A 95 -23.81 -3.33 -10.73
C ALA A 95 -24.83 -2.18 -10.60
N ALA A 96 -24.39 -1.00 -10.14
CA ALA A 96 -25.26 0.16 -9.94
C ALA A 96 -25.95 0.66 -11.21
N VAL A 97 -25.32 0.51 -12.38
CA VAL A 97 -25.91 0.87 -13.69
C VAL A 97 -26.59 -0.31 -14.38
N MET A 98 -26.66 -1.46 -13.73
CA MET A 98 -27.25 -2.70 -14.25
C MET A 98 -28.48 -3.17 -13.45
N GLY A 99 -29.11 -2.27 -12.67
CA GLY A 99 -30.36 -2.56 -11.96
C GLY A 99 -30.23 -2.77 -10.45
N LEU A 100 -29.02 -2.69 -9.86
CA LEU A 100 -28.81 -2.92 -8.42
C LEU A 100 -29.60 -1.93 -7.54
N ARG A 101 -29.67 -0.66 -7.93
CA ARG A 101 -30.29 0.39 -7.12
C ARG A 101 -31.81 0.25 -7.11
N GLU A 102 -32.37 -0.09 -8.26
CA GLU A 102 -33.79 -0.35 -8.44
C GLU A 102 -34.22 -1.62 -7.70
N ASP A 103 -33.50 -2.74 -7.89
CA ASP A 103 -33.86 -4.04 -7.29
C ASP A 103 -33.77 -4.02 -5.76
N LEU A 104 -32.82 -3.26 -5.18
CA LEU A 104 -32.70 -3.10 -3.73
C LEU A 104 -33.46 -1.90 -3.15
N ASN A 105 -34.26 -1.19 -3.96
CA ASN A 105 -35.03 0.00 -3.55
C ASN A 105 -34.17 1.04 -2.80
N MET A 106 -32.99 1.35 -3.33
CA MET A 106 -32.06 2.26 -2.68
C MET A 106 -32.52 3.72 -2.81
N GLU A 107 -32.79 4.37 -1.68
CA GLU A 107 -33.22 5.77 -1.63
C GLU A 107 -32.16 6.68 -1.00
N GLY A 108 -32.13 7.94 -1.45
CA GLY A 108 -31.23 8.95 -0.90
C GLY A 108 -29.77 8.51 -0.90
N ASN A 109 -29.13 8.53 0.28
CA ASN A 109 -27.70 8.20 0.44
C ASN A 109 -27.44 6.71 0.72
N MET A 110 -28.44 5.83 0.53
CA MET A 110 -28.27 4.39 0.75
C MET A 110 -27.14 3.80 -0.12
N TYR A 111 -27.05 4.22 -1.38
CA TYR A 111 -25.96 3.77 -2.25
C TYR A 111 -24.59 4.24 -1.74
N SER A 112 -24.46 5.48 -1.25
CA SER A 112 -23.21 6.00 -0.69
C SER A 112 -22.70 5.16 0.49
N TRP A 113 -23.62 4.64 1.32
CA TRP A 113 -23.29 3.73 2.42
C TRP A 113 -22.75 2.38 1.97
N THR A 114 -23.09 1.89 0.77
CA THR A 114 -22.51 0.64 0.23
C THR A 114 -20.99 0.74 0.05
N GLY A 115 -20.49 1.92 -0.31
CA GLY A 115 -19.06 2.21 -0.40
C GLY A 115 -18.43 2.38 0.98
N SER A 116 -19.04 3.18 1.86
CA SER A 116 -18.50 3.48 3.19
C SER A 116 -18.50 2.29 4.15
N ALA A 117 -19.52 1.43 4.09
CA ALA A 117 -19.64 0.25 4.96
C ALA A 117 -18.48 -0.74 4.78
N PHE A 118 -18.00 -0.89 3.53
CA PHE A 118 -16.81 -1.68 3.24
C PHE A 118 -15.57 -1.15 3.98
N TYR A 119 -15.31 0.16 3.90
CA TYR A 119 -14.14 0.75 4.56
C TYR A 119 -14.28 0.83 6.08
N LEU A 120 -15.50 0.83 6.63
CA LEU A 120 -15.74 0.64 8.06
C LEU A 120 -15.28 -0.74 8.54
N GLY A 121 -15.67 -1.80 7.83
CA GLY A 121 -15.22 -3.17 8.12
C GLY A 121 -13.71 -3.30 7.98
N TYR A 122 -13.15 -2.73 6.91
CA TYR A 122 -11.70 -2.71 6.65
C TYR A 122 -10.94 -2.06 7.81
N LEU A 123 -11.33 -0.85 8.21
CA LEU A 123 -10.65 -0.11 9.29
C LEU A 123 -10.71 -0.86 10.64
N ALA A 124 -11.85 -1.48 10.96
CA ALA A 124 -12.02 -2.20 12.22
C ALA A 124 -11.16 -3.47 12.30
N PHE A 125 -10.97 -4.17 11.17
CA PHE A 125 -10.26 -5.45 11.11
C PHE A 125 -8.79 -5.33 10.67
N GLU A 126 -8.35 -4.17 10.19
CA GLU A 126 -6.96 -3.92 9.77
C GLU A 126 -5.93 -4.32 10.84
N LEU A 127 -6.13 -3.85 12.09
CA LEU A 127 -5.21 -4.14 13.20
C LEU A 127 -5.25 -5.63 13.61
N PRO A 128 -6.43 -6.25 13.85
CA PRO A 128 -6.53 -7.69 14.08
C PRO A 128 -5.92 -8.56 12.97
N CYS A 129 -6.18 -8.24 11.71
CA CYS A 129 -5.68 -8.99 10.56
C CYS A 129 -4.16 -8.86 10.44
N SER A 130 -3.62 -7.65 10.55
CA SER A 130 -2.17 -7.40 10.58
C SER A 130 -1.47 -8.17 11.69
N TYR A 131 -2.08 -8.24 12.88
CA TYR A 131 -1.54 -9.02 14.00
C TYR A 131 -1.57 -10.54 13.73
N THR A 132 -2.65 -11.03 13.13
CA THR A 132 -2.79 -12.45 12.73
C THR A 132 -1.70 -12.84 11.73
N LEU A 133 -1.42 -12.00 10.73
CA LEU A 133 -0.37 -12.25 9.72
C LEU A 133 1.05 -12.28 10.31
N GLN A 134 1.29 -11.67 11.47
CA GLN A 134 2.57 -11.76 12.16
C GLN A 134 2.73 -13.04 12.98
N LYS A 135 1.62 -13.71 13.32
CA LYS A 135 1.61 -14.94 14.13
C LYS A 135 1.53 -16.21 13.31
N PHE A 136 0.81 -16.17 12.19
CA PHE A 136 0.54 -17.33 11.37
C PHE A 136 1.27 -17.26 10.03
N PRO A 137 1.44 -18.39 9.31
CA PRO A 137 2.04 -18.39 7.98
C PRO A 137 1.25 -17.47 7.02
N VAL A 138 1.94 -16.45 6.50
CA VAL A 138 1.34 -15.33 5.76
C VAL A 138 0.49 -15.81 4.59
N ILE A 139 1.04 -16.67 3.72
CA ILE A 139 0.33 -17.11 2.50
C ILE A 139 -0.86 -18.00 2.85
N THR A 140 -0.69 -18.93 3.78
CA THR A 140 -1.78 -19.81 4.23
C THR A 140 -2.94 -19.00 4.81
N THR A 141 -2.65 -18.05 5.70
CA THR A 141 -3.67 -17.18 6.29
C THR A 141 -4.36 -16.34 5.22
N VAL A 142 -3.61 -15.67 4.35
CA VAL A 142 -4.17 -14.80 3.30
C VAL A 142 -5.05 -15.58 2.34
N SER A 143 -4.65 -16.79 1.97
CA SER A 143 -5.45 -17.66 1.10
C SER A 143 -6.81 -18.01 1.69
N ILE A 144 -6.86 -18.31 2.99
CA ILE A 144 -8.12 -18.56 3.70
C ILE A 144 -9.00 -17.32 3.68
N PHE A 145 -8.43 -16.15 3.95
CA PHE A 145 -9.16 -14.87 3.88
C PHE A 145 -9.69 -14.60 2.47
N ILE A 146 -8.92 -14.90 1.42
CA ILE A 146 -9.35 -14.74 0.02
C ILE A 146 -10.51 -15.67 -0.33
N VAL A 147 -10.46 -16.93 0.09
CA VAL A 147 -11.56 -17.88 -0.16
C VAL A 147 -12.84 -17.44 0.57
N LEU A 148 -12.73 -17.05 1.85
CA LEU A 148 -13.87 -16.53 2.61
C LEU A 148 -14.43 -15.24 2.00
N TRP A 149 -13.56 -14.35 1.54
CA TRP A 149 -13.92 -13.12 0.85
C TRP A 149 -14.69 -13.43 -0.44
N GLY A 150 -14.21 -14.33 -1.28
CA GLY A 150 -14.91 -14.73 -2.50
C GLY A 150 -16.28 -15.39 -2.23
N ILE A 151 -16.41 -16.18 -1.15
CA ILE A 151 -17.70 -16.72 -0.71
C ILE A 151 -18.66 -15.59 -0.32
N VAL A 152 -18.22 -14.64 0.50
CA VAL A 152 -19.02 -13.48 0.90
C VAL A 152 -19.43 -12.65 -0.32
N LEU A 153 -18.57 -12.54 -1.33
CA LEU A 153 -18.90 -11.84 -2.57
C LEU A 153 -20.01 -12.55 -3.34
N CYS A 154 -19.95 -13.87 -3.52
CA CYS A 154 -21.03 -14.64 -4.14
C CYS A 154 -22.37 -14.46 -3.41
N LEU A 155 -22.35 -14.34 -2.08
CA LEU A 155 -23.56 -14.14 -1.28
C LEU A 155 -24.24 -12.78 -1.52
N HIS A 156 -23.58 -11.78 -2.11
CA HIS A 156 -24.20 -10.49 -2.45
C HIS A 156 -25.33 -10.60 -3.48
N ALA A 157 -25.43 -11.72 -4.19
CA ALA A 157 -26.49 -11.98 -5.15
C ALA A 157 -27.85 -12.31 -4.52
N VAL A 158 -27.96 -12.47 -3.21
CA VAL A 158 -29.18 -12.93 -2.53
C VAL A 158 -29.93 -11.84 -1.74
N PRO A 159 -29.28 -10.99 -0.92
CA PRO A 159 -29.97 -10.25 0.13
C PRO A 159 -30.66 -8.96 -0.34
N ASN A 160 -31.60 -8.51 0.48
CA ASN A 160 -32.12 -7.14 0.47
C ASN A 160 -31.06 -6.13 0.92
N TYR A 161 -31.34 -4.82 0.84
CA TYR A 161 -30.41 -3.74 1.17
C TYR A 161 -29.66 -3.93 2.51
N GLU A 162 -30.36 -4.29 3.59
CA GLU A 162 -29.74 -4.48 4.91
C GLU A 162 -28.69 -5.60 4.92
N GLY A 163 -29.02 -6.75 4.31
CA GLY A 163 -28.09 -7.85 4.17
C GLY A 163 -26.96 -7.52 3.20
N PHE A 164 -27.22 -6.73 2.15
CA PHE A 164 -26.20 -6.24 1.24
C PHE A 164 -25.16 -5.38 1.99
N ILE A 165 -25.60 -4.43 2.84
CA ILE A 165 -24.69 -3.62 3.67
C ILE A 165 -23.89 -4.47 4.68
N ALA A 166 -24.53 -5.47 5.30
CA ALA A 166 -23.84 -6.38 6.21
C ALA A 166 -22.73 -7.17 5.49
N LEU A 167 -23.03 -7.72 4.31
CA LEU A 167 -22.03 -8.43 3.51
C LEU A 167 -20.92 -7.48 3.02
N ARG A 168 -21.24 -6.24 2.64
CA ARG A 168 -20.24 -5.22 2.28
C ARG A 168 -19.27 -4.93 3.43
N THR A 169 -19.79 -4.85 4.66
CA THR A 169 -18.96 -4.64 5.86
C THR A 169 -18.06 -5.84 6.13
N LEU A 170 -18.59 -7.07 6.03
CA LEU A 170 -17.81 -8.30 6.20
C LEU A 170 -16.75 -8.46 5.11
N LEU A 171 -17.07 -8.09 3.88
CA LEU A 171 -16.14 -8.08 2.74
C LEU A 171 -14.92 -7.21 3.06
N GLY A 172 -15.15 -5.99 3.54
CA GLY A 172 -14.08 -5.08 3.93
C GLY A 172 -13.22 -5.63 5.07
N ALA A 173 -13.84 -6.29 6.05
CA ALA A 173 -13.12 -6.92 7.14
C ALA A 173 -12.14 -8.00 6.66
N LEU A 174 -12.57 -8.85 5.72
CA LEU A 174 -11.73 -9.92 5.16
C LEU A 174 -10.62 -9.36 4.25
N GLU A 175 -10.93 -8.34 3.45
CA GLU A 175 -9.98 -7.75 2.51
C GLU A 175 -8.85 -6.95 3.18
N SER A 176 -9.03 -6.51 4.42
CA SER A 176 -8.02 -5.77 5.21
C SER A 176 -6.68 -6.53 5.35
N SER A 177 -6.70 -7.86 5.28
CA SER A 177 -5.49 -8.68 5.36
C SER A 177 -4.57 -8.63 4.13
N VAL A 178 -5.10 -8.26 2.95
CA VAL A 178 -4.38 -8.46 1.67
C VAL A 178 -3.22 -7.47 1.52
N THR A 179 -3.45 -6.19 1.83
CA THR A 179 -2.43 -5.14 1.69
C THR A 179 -1.20 -5.38 2.58
N PRO A 180 -1.32 -5.62 3.90
CA PRO A 180 -0.17 -5.92 4.75
C PRO A 180 0.53 -7.22 4.33
N ALA A 181 -0.21 -8.24 3.89
CA ALA A 181 0.38 -9.47 3.38
C ALA A 181 1.26 -9.23 2.15
N PHE A 182 0.82 -8.39 1.21
CA PHE A 182 1.57 -8.11 -0.02
C PHE A 182 2.86 -7.37 0.26
N VAL A 183 2.85 -6.47 1.25
CA VAL A 183 4.06 -5.79 1.72
C VAL A 183 5.04 -6.82 2.30
N ILE A 184 4.55 -7.75 3.13
CA ILE A 184 5.38 -8.81 3.71
C ILE A 184 5.96 -9.71 2.62
N VAL A 185 5.12 -10.22 1.70
CA VAL A 185 5.55 -11.08 0.59
C VAL A 185 6.57 -10.34 -0.27
N THR A 186 6.33 -9.08 -0.64
CA THR A 186 7.30 -8.32 -1.44
C THR A 186 8.65 -8.18 -0.73
N SER A 187 8.64 -7.94 0.59
CA SER A 187 9.87 -7.85 1.39
C SER A 187 10.61 -9.19 1.55
N GLN A 188 9.90 -10.31 1.45
CA GLN A 188 10.44 -11.67 1.56
C GLN A 188 11.08 -12.18 0.26
N TRP A 189 10.86 -11.55 -0.89
CA TRP A 189 11.36 -12.05 -2.17
C TRP A 189 12.30 -11.09 -2.89
N TYR A 190 12.23 -9.79 -2.59
CA TYR A 190 12.91 -8.75 -3.36
C TYR A 190 13.84 -7.89 -2.50
N LYS A 191 14.93 -7.39 -3.11
CA LYS A 191 15.79 -6.37 -2.48
C LYS A 191 15.04 -5.05 -2.34
N LYS A 192 15.45 -4.20 -1.39
CA LYS A 192 14.92 -2.83 -1.18
C LYS A 192 14.86 -2.01 -2.49
N GLU A 193 15.89 -2.14 -3.32
CA GLU A 193 16.02 -1.41 -4.60
C GLU A 193 15.04 -1.94 -5.67
N GLU A 194 14.70 -3.22 -5.60
CA GLU A 194 13.81 -3.91 -6.55
C GLU A 194 12.34 -3.75 -6.18
N ALA A 195 12.05 -3.67 -4.87
CA ALA A 195 10.72 -3.67 -4.30
C ALA A 195 9.83 -2.55 -4.85
N PHE A 196 10.38 -1.35 -5.10
CA PHE A 196 9.60 -0.21 -5.62
C PHE A 196 9.01 -0.50 -6.99
N PHE A 197 9.82 -1.00 -7.93
CA PHE A 197 9.36 -1.28 -9.29
C PHE A 197 8.30 -2.40 -9.29
N ARG A 198 8.50 -3.46 -8.50
CA ARG A 198 7.53 -4.55 -8.37
C ARG A 198 6.23 -4.07 -7.72
N THR A 199 6.33 -3.19 -6.73
CA THR A 199 5.18 -2.52 -6.10
C THR A 199 4.37 -1.75 -7.12
N ALA A 200 5.02 -0.93 -7.95
CA ALA A 200 4.34 -0.22 -9.01
C ALA A 200 3.69 -1.16 -10.04
N LEU A 201 4.35 -2.27 -10.37
CA LEU A 201 3.82 -3.25 -11.32
C LEU A 201 2.58 -3.97 -10.78
N TRP A 202 2.59 -4.54 -9.58
CA TRP A 202 1.40 -5.20 -9.07
C TRP A 202 0.27 -4.22 -8.78
N PHE A 203 0.55 -2.96 -8.38
CA PHE A 203 -0.48 -1.94 -8.27
C PHE A 203 -1.14 -1.62 -9.61
N SER A 204 -0.37 -1.59 -10.71
CA SER A 204 -0.89 -1.30 -12.05
C SER A 204 -1.94 -2.33 -12.53
N PHE A 205 -1.95 -3.52 -11.94
CA PHE A 205 -2.93 -4.56 -12.24
C PHE A 205 -4.33 -4.26 -11.68
N ASN A 206 -4.50 -3.26 -10.83
CA ASN A 206 -5.83 -2.67 -10.58
C ASN A 206 -6.55 -2.34 -11.89
N GLY A 207 -5.82 -1.76 -12.85
CA GLY A 207 -6.33 -1.45 -14.18
C GLY A 207 -6.81 -2.69 -14.93
N VAL A 208 -6.08 -3.81 -14.83
CA VAL A 208 -6.51 -5.11 -15.36
C VAL A 208 -7.78 -5.59 -14.66
N GLY A 209 -7.89 -5.40 -13.35
CA GLY A 209 -9.11 -5.67 -12.58
C GLY A 209 -10.33 -4.92 -13.10
N VAL A 210 -10.19 -3.61 -13.36
CA VAL A 210 -11.25 -2.80 -13.98
C VAL A 210 -11.58 -3.30 -15.38
N MET A 211 -10.57 -3.64 -16.19
CA MET A 211 -10.80 -4.16 -17.54
C MET A 211 -11.57 -5.47 -17.53
N LEU A 212 -11.16 -6.44 -16.70
CA LEU A 212 -11.83 -7.73 -16.56
C LEU A 212 -13.25 -7.58 -16.01
N GLY A 213 -13.43 -6.77 -14.97
CA GLY A 213 -14.75 -6.49 -14.40
C GLY A 213 -15.69 -5.81 -15.38
N SER A 214 -15.25 -4.71 -16.02
CA SER A 214 -16.11 -3.90 -16.90
C SER A 214 -16.41 -4.58 -18.23
N SER A 215 -15.38 -5.09 -18.93
CA SER A 215 -15.55 -5.67 -20.26
C SER A 215 -15.89 -7.16 -20.21
N ALA A 216 -15.10 -7.97 -19.50
CA ALA A 216 -15.26 -9.42 -19.57
C ALA A 216 -16.48 -9.89 -18.80
N VAL A 217 -16.76 -9.30 -17.63
CA VAL A 217 -17.90 -9.67 -16.78
C VAL A 217 -19.13 -8.80 -17.09
N ALA A 218 -19.10 -7.51 -16.75
CA ALA A 218 -20.29 -6.66 -16.76
C ALA A 218 -20.86 -6.46 -18.17
N LEU A 219 -20.04 -6.10 -19.17
CA LEU A 219 -20.52 -5.85 -20.53
C LEU A 219 -21.03 -7.13 -21.21
N SER A 220 -20.36 -8.26 -21.00
CA SER A 220 -20.81 -9.56 -21.51
C SER A 220 -22.15 -9.99 -20.94
N LEU A 221 -22.34 -9.80 -19.63
CA LEU A 221 -23.62 -10.05 -18.96
C LEU A 221 -24.69 -9.09 -19.44
N TYR A 222 -24.36 -7.80 -19.59
CA TYR A 222 -25.29 -6.78 -20.07
C TYR A 222 -25.86 -7.13 -21.45
N ASN A 223 -24.99 -7.54 -22.39
CA ASN A 223 -25.40 -7.86 -23.75
C ASN A 223 -26.35 -9.07 -23.87
N ASN A 224 -26.41 -9.92 -22.85
CA ASN A 224 -27.25 -11.13 -22.83
C ASN A 224 -28.28 -11.11 -21.68
N MET A 225 -28.62 -9.92 -21.16
CA MET A 225 -29.48 -9.76 -19.97
C MET A 225 -30.80 -10.54 -20.06
N ASP A 226 -31.44 -10.53 -21.24
CA ASP A 226 -32.73 -11.21 -21.45
C ASP A 226 -32.63 -12.75 -21.47
N GLY A 227 -31.42 -13.30 -21.52
CA GLY A 227 -31.17 -14.74 -21.62
C GLY A 227 -30.96 -15.44 -20.27
N TYR A 228 -30.91 -14.71 -19.17
CA TYR A 228 -30.56 -15.26 -17.85
C TYR A 228 -31.78 -15.43 -16.95
N ALA A 229 -31.76 -16.48 -16.12
CA ALA A 229 -32.78 -16.70 -15.08
C ALA A 229 -32.58 -15.81 -13.83
N ILE A 230 -31.45 -15.13 -13.73
CA ILE A 230 -31.04 -14.28 -12.60
C ILE A 230 -30.67 -12.92 -13.17
N GLU A 231 -31.03 -11.85 -12.46
CA GLU A 231 -30.65 -10.48 -12.79
C GLU A 231 -29.14 -10.34 -13.03
N ALA A 232 -28.76 -9.65 -14.11
CA ALA A 232 -27.37 -9.60 -14.54
C ALA A 232 -26.45 -8.94 -13.50
N TRP A 233 -26.94 -7.97 -12.70
CA TRP A 233 -26.14 -7.37 -11.62
C TRP A 233 -25.77 -8.38 -10.53
N ARG A 234 -26.66 -9.34 -10.22
CA ARG A 234 -26.40 -10.42 -9.24
C ARG A 234 -25.33 -11.38 -9.76
N LEU A 235 -25.34 -11.64 -11.07
CA LEU A 235 -24.33 -12.47 -11.74
C LEU A 235 -22.93 -11.84 -11.71
N ILE A 236 -22.80 -10.51 -11.71
CA ILE A 236 -21.50 -9.84 -11.53
C ILE A 236 -20.84 -10.32 -10.22
N PHE A 237 -21.57 -10.29 -9.11
CA PHE A 237 -21.05 -10.70 -7.81
C PHE A 237 -20.72 -12.19 -7.74
N ILE A 238 -21.53 -13.07 -8.35
CA ILE A 238 -21.29 -14.52 -8.39
C ILE A 238 -20.03 -14.85 -9.20
N ILE A 239 -19.90 -14.32 -10.41
CA ILE A 239 -18.76 -14.60 -11.28
C ILE A 239 -17.47 -14.06 -10.67
N THR A 240 -17.53 -12.82 -10.18
CA THR A 240 -16.39 -12.17 -9.53
C THR A 240 -15.96 -12.97 -8.29
N GLY A 241 -16.90 -13.34 -7.42
CA GLY A 241 -16.60 -14.15 -6.23
C GLY A 241 -16.05 -15.53 -6.56
N ALA A 242 -16.53 -16.18 -7.62
CA ALA A 242 -15.99 -17.46 -8.08
C ALA A 242 -14.54 -17.35 -8.56
N ILE A 243 -14.20 -16.27 -9.28
CA ILE A 243 -12.82 -15.96 -9.68
C ILE A 243 -11.95 -15.73 -8.43
N THR A 244 -12.45 -14.99 -7.44
CA THR A 244 -11.76 -14.75 -6.17
C THR A 244 -11.49 -16.04 -5.39
N ILE A 245 -12.47 -16.94 -5.29
CA ILE A 245 -12.29 -18.27 -4.66
C ILE A 245 -11.22 -19.07 -5.39
N PHE A 246 -11.29 -19.14 -6.72
CA PHE A 246 -10.29 -19.84 -7.52
C PHE A 246 -8.89 -19.27 -7.28
N MET A 247 -8.76 -17.95 -7.28
CA MET A 247 -7.48 -17.27 -7.03
C MET A 247 -6.96 -17.55 -5.61
N GLY A 248 -7.84 -17.65 -4.62
CA GLY A 248 -7.48 -18.07 -3.26
C GLY A 248 -6.85 -19.46 -3.20
N PHE A 249 -7.37 -20.42 -3.96
CA PHE A 249 -6.75 -21.74 -4.10
C PHE A 249 -5.41 -21.69 -4.86
N VAL A 250 -5.31 -20.89 -5.92
CA VAL A 250 -4.05 -20.71 -6.65
C VAL A 250 -2.98 -20.16 -5.71
N VAL A 251 -3.28 -19.15 -4.91
CA VAL A 251 -2.35 -18.57 -3.92
C VAL A 251 -1.95 -19.63 -2.89
N PHE A 252 -2.90 -20.42 -2.38
CA PHE A 252 -2.63 -21.46 -1.39
C PHE A 252 -1.66 -22.54 -1.88
N PHE A 253 -1.83 -23.01 -3.13
CA PHE A 253 -1.04 -24.11 -3.68
C PHE A 253 0.25 -23.65 -4.36
N HIS A 254 0.26 -22.45 -4.95
CA HIS A 254 1.38 -21.99 -5.78
C HIS A 254 2.41 -21.16 -5.02
N LEU A 255 1.97 -20.30 -4.08
CA LEU A 255 2.88 -19.41 -3.34
C LEU A 255 3.39 -20.09 -2.05
N PRO A 256 4.71 -20.23 -1.88
CA PRO A 256 5.28 -20.81 -0.66
C PRO A 256 5.33 -19.75 0.46
N ASN A 257 5.17 -20.18 1.72
CA ASN A 257 5.17 -19.27 2.87
C ASN A 257 6.54 -18.66 3.18
N LYS A 258 7.61 -19.41 2.91
CA LYS A 258 9.00 -18.98 3.09
C LYS A 258 9.79 -19.24 1.80
N PRO A 259 10.80 -18.41 1.47
CA PRO A 259 11.70 -18.69 0.35
C PRO A 259 12.41 -20.05 0.45
N THR A 260 12.63 -20.55 1.67
CA THR A 260 13.22 -21.88 1.94
C THR A 260 12.29 -23.04 1.57
N GLU A 261 10.98 -22.80 1.46
CA GLU A 261 9.96 -23.80 1.09
C GLU A 261 9.62 -23.75 -0.41
N ALA A 262 10.34 -22.95 -1.19
CA ALA A 262 10.01 -22.71 -2.58
C ALA A 262 10.21 -23.95 -3.46
N TRP A 263 9.12 -24.46 -4.02
CA TRP A 263 9.11 -25.66 -4.87
C TRP A 263 9.81 -25.44 -6.22
N PHE A 264 9.86 -24.20 -6.71
CA PHE A 264 10.47 -23.85 -7.99
C PHE A 264 11.98 -23.56 -7.88
N LEU A 265 12.55 -23.49 -6.66
CA LEU A 265 13.97 -23.23 -6.43
C LEU A 265 14.71 -24.51 -6.02
N THR A 266 15.96 -24.66 -6.48
CA THR A 266 16.88 -25.69 -5.97
C THR A 266 17.39 -25.31 -4.58
N ASP A 267 17.92 -26.28 -3.82
CA ASP A 267 18.41 -25.99 -2.46
C ASP A 267 19.55 -24.97 -2.44
N HIS A 268 20.41 -24.98 -3.48
CA HIS A 268 21.43 -23.95 -3.67
C HIS A 268 20.81 -22.57 -3.98
N GLU A 269 19.81 -22.50 -4.86
CA GLU A 269 19.11 -21.24 -5.18
C GLU A 269 18.38 -20.68 -3.95
N LYS A 270 17.78 -21.52 -3.11
CA LYS A 270 17.11 -21.08 -1.87
C LYS A 270 18.10 -20.38 -0.94
N ARG A 271 19.31 -20.92 -0.77
CA ARG A 271 20.37 -20.29 0.03
C ARG A 271 20.77 -18.92 -0.55
N LEU A 272 20.92 -18.84 -1.88
CA LEU A 272 21.20 -17.58 -2.56
C LEU A 272 20.08 -16.54 -2.33
N VAL A 273 18.80 -16.94 -2.33
CA VAL A 273 17.68 -16.03 -2.02
C VAL A 273 17.78 -15.49 -0.59
N VAL A 274 18.08 -16.35 0.39
CA VAL A 274 18.23 -15.92 1.78
C VAL A 274 19.39 -14.92 1.92
N GLU A 275 20.54 -15.19 1.32
CA GLU A 275 21.69 -14.27 1.33
C GLU A 275 21.38 -12.95 0.60
N ARG A 276 20.64 -13.02 -0.52
CA ARG A 276 20.15 -11.84 -1.25
C ARG A 276 19.33 -10.92 -0.34
N ILE A 277 18.38 -11.49 0.41
CA ILE A 277 17.45 -10.73 1.26
C ILE A 277 18.16 -10.20 2.51
N ARG A 278 19.22 -10.87 2.99
CA ARG A 278 20.02 -10.40 4.12
C ARG A 278 20.55 -8.97 3.93
N SER A 279 20.92 -8.62 2.69
CA SER A 279 21.34 -7.26 2.32
C SER A 279 20.28 -6.18 2.60
N ASN A 280 19.00 -6.57 2.76
CA ASN A 280 17.96 -5.63 3.13
C ASN A 280 18.14 -5.10 4.55
N GLN A 281 18.93 -5.73 5.44
CA GLN A 281 19.12 -5.31 6.85
C GLN A 281 17.81 -5.01 7.59
N GLN A 282 16.69 -5.50 7.04
CA GLN A 282 15.41 -5.56 7.69
C GLN A 282 15.44 -6.94 8.30
N GLY A 283 16.12 -7.09 9.43
CA GLY A 283 16.03 -8.33 10.21
C GLY A 283 14.56 -8.72 10.35
N PHE A 284 14.27 -10.01 10.51
CA PHE A 284 12.91 -10.50 10.70
C PHE A 284 12.29 -9.94 11.99
N GLY A 285 11.85 -8.68 11.94
CA GLY A 285 11.22 -7.89 12.98
C GLY A 285 11.98 -7.90 14.31
N ASN A 286 12.61 -6.78 14.68
CA ASN A 286 12.82 -6.55 16.10
C ASN A 286 11.43 -6.43 16.77
N LYS A 287 10.89 -7.53 17.30
CA LYS A 287 9.52 -7.60 17.86
C LYS A 287 9.37 -6.80 19.16
N THR A 288 10.42 -6.13 19.63
CA THR A 288 10.37 -5.36 20.87
C THR A 288 9.67 -4.02 20.65
N PHE A 289 8.52 -3.86 21.29
CA PHE A 289 7.78 -2.61 21.27
C PHE A 289 8.48 -1.58 22.17
N LYS A 290 8.91 -0.46 21.58
CA LYS A 290 9.60 0.62 22.26
C LYS A 290 8.67 1.83 22.44
N LYS A 291 8.18 2.04 23.67
CA LYS A 291 7.23 3.13 23.99
C LYS A 291 7.72 4.52 23.60
N TYR A 292 9.03 4.78 23.72
CA TYR A 292 9.58 6.10 23.36
C TYR A 292 9.48 6.36 21.84
N GLN A 293 9.70 5.33 21.00
CA GLN A 293 9.54 5.42 19.55
C GLN A 293 8.07 5.63 19.16
N LEU A 294 7.12 5.06 19.90
CA LEU A 294 5.69 5.35 19.71
C LEU A 294 5.40 6.83 19.98
N ILE A 295 5.89 7.38 21.10
CA ILE A 295 5.69 8.79 21.45
C ILE A 295 6.34 9.70 20.40
N GLU A 296 7.54 9.35 19.93
CA GLU A 296 8.19 10.08 18.85
C GLU A 296 7.36 10.03 17.55
N ALA A 297 6.79 8.87 17.20
CA ALA A 297 5.95 8.72 16.01
C ALA A 297 4.73 9.65 16.05
N ILE A 298 3.97 9.65 17.15
CA ILE A 298 2.73 10.44 17.27
C ILE A 298 2.98 11.94 17.46
N THR A 299 4.19 12.35 17.88
CA THR A 299 4.57 13.76 18.02
C THR A 299 5.33 14.31 16.81
N ASP A 300 5.71 13.44 15.86
CA ASP A 300 6.40 13.87 14.63
C ASP A 300 5.43 14.48 13.63
N ILE A 301 5.75 15.70 13.17
CA ILE A 301 4.97 16.42 12.15
C ILE A 301 4.88 15.61 10.85
N LYS A 302 5.93 14.87 10.49
CA LYS A 302 5.97 14.05 9.27
C LYS A 302 4.88 12.97 9.28
N THR A 303 4.63 12.37 10.44
CA THR A 303 3.59 11.35 10.62
C THR A 303 2.21 11.88 10.29
N TRP A 304 1.87 13.06 10.81
CA TRP A 304 0.56 13.68 10.55
C TRP A 304 0.44 14.18 9.11
N LEU A 305 1.52 14.67 8.52
CA LEU A 305 1.52 15.01 7.09
C LEU A 305 1.24 13.77 6.22
N TYR A 306 1.85 12.62 6.51
CA TYR A 306 1.54 11.37 5.83
C TYR A 306 0.10 10.92 6.05
N PHE A 307 -0.43 11.05 7.28
CA PHE A 307 -1.83 10.78 7.58
C PHE A 307 -2.77 11.62 6.71
N PHE A 308 -2.56 12.94 6.65
CA PHE A 308 -3.41 13.84 5.86
C PHE A 308 -3.24 13.64 4.35
N ILE A 309 -2.04 13.28 3.86
CA ILE A 309 -1.84 12.84 2.46
C ILE A 309 -2.69 11.59 2.19
N GLY A 310 -2.67 10.62 3.11
CA GLY A 310 -3.49 9.41 3.03
C GLY A 310 -4.97 9.73 2.90
N VAL A 311 -5.51 10.58 3.78
CA VAL A 311 -6.92 11.01 3.74
C VAL A 311 -7.26 11.76 2.45
N ALA A 312 -6.49 12.81 2.11
CA ALA A 312 -6.80 13.71 1.02
C ALA A 312 -6.70 13.04 -0.36
N THR A 313 -5.77 12.09 -0.53
CA THR A 313 -5.64 11.34 -1.78
C THR A 313 -6.77 10.33 -1.97
N THR A 314 -7.30 9.77 -0.88
CA THR A 314 -8.26 8.66 -0.97
C THR A 314 -9.73 9.07 -0.92
N ILE A 315 -10.06 10.31 -0.52
CA ILE A 315 -11.41 10.85 -0.68
C ILE A 315 -11.86 10.80 -2.16
N PRO A 316 -11.06 11.33 -3.12
CA PRO A 316 -11.31 11.12 -4.55
C PRO A 316 -11.42 9.66 -4.98
N ASN A 317 -10.50 8.81 -4.47
CA ASN A 317 -10.48 7.40 -4.81
C ASN A 317 -11.76 6.68 -4.38
N GLY A 318 -12.16 6.81 -3.12
CA GLY A 318 -13.37 6.16 -2.59
C GLY A 318 -14.64 6.65 -3.27
N GLY A 319 -14.72 7.95 -3.56
CA GLY A 319 -15.83 8.55 -4.30
C GLY A 319 -15.96 8.00 -5.72
N LEU A 320 -14.94 8.18 -6.56
CA LEU A 320 -14.99 7.72 -7.96
C LEU A 320 -15.06 6.21 -8.11
N THR A 321 -14.44 5.44 -7.22
CA THR A 321 -14.49 3.96 -7.33
C THR A 321 -15.91 3.43 -7.18
N ASN A 322 -16.76 4.09 -6.38
CA ASN A 322 -18.17 3.69 -6.20
C ASN A 322 -19.11 4.39 -7.20
N PHE A 323 -18.87 5.67 -7.51
CA PHE A 323 -19.78 6.45 -8.34
C PHE A 323 -19.36 6.57 -9.81
N SER A 324 -18.25 5.96 -10.25
CA SER A 324 -17.73 6.06 -11.62
C SER A 324 -18.78 5.73 -12.69
N SER A 325 -19.43 4.56 -12.59
CA SER A 325 -20.46 4.17 -13.55
C SER A 325 -21.67 5.10 -13.52
N ILE A 326 -22.10 5.50 -12.31
CA ILE A 326 -23.23 6.42 -12.12
C ILE A 326 -22.91 7.79 -12.74
N LEU A 327 -21.71 8.31 -12.52
CA LEU A 327 -21.26 9.58 -13.04
C LEU A 327 -21.19 9.57 -14.58
N LEU A 328 -20.66 8.48 -15.16
CA LEU A 328 -20.61 8.30 -16.61
C LEU A 328 -22.01 8.15 -17.23
N HIS A 329 -22.89 7.40 -16.57
CA HIS A 329 -24.23 7.13 -17.07
C HIS A 329 -25.17 8.34 -16.90
N GLU A 330 -25.34 8.83 -15.67
CA GLU A 330 -26.33 9.85 -15.32
C GLU A 330 -25.82 11.26 -15.58
N SER A 331 -24.57 11.57 -15.20
CA SER A 331 -24.04 12.94 -15.36
C SER A 331 -23.51 13.17 -16.77
N PHE A 332 -22.76 12.22 -17.34
CA PHE A 332 -22.13 12.41 -18.66
C PHE A 332 -23.04 11.98 -19.81
N GLY A 333 -24.08 11.19 -19.53
CA GLY A 333 -25.11 10.80 -20.50
C GLY A 333 -24.75 9.61 -21.38
N TYR A 334 -23.74 8.81 -21.00
CA TYR A 334 -23.35 7.62 -21.75
C TYR A 334 -24.30 6.45 -21.48
N GLY A 335 -24.58 5.64 -22.49
CA GLY A 335 -25.32 4.39 -22.29
C GLY A 335 -24.54 3.41 -21.39
N VAL A 336 -25.22 2.41 -20.82
CA VAL A 336 -24.55 1.39 -19.98
C VAL A 336 -23.41 0.67 -20.74
N PRO A 337 -23.59 0.20 -22.00
CA PRO A 337 -22.49 -0.41 -22.74
C PRO A 337 -21.31 0.53 -22.99
N GLU A 338 -21.57 1.82 -23.23
CA GLU A 338 -20.54 2.82 -23.47
C GLU A 338 -19.78 3.14 -22.18
N THR A 339 -20.50 3.29 -21.07
CA THR A 339 -19.94 3.47 -19.72
C THR A 339 -18.95 2.35 -19.37
N LEU A 340 -19.34 1.09 -19.60
CA LEU A 340 -18.48 -0.06 -19.34
C LEU A 340 -17.25 -0.08 -20.26
N LYS A 341 -17.40 0.25 -21.55
CA LYS A 341 -16.26 0.36 -22.48
C LYS A 341 -15.29 1.47 -22.08
N ILE A 342 -15.79 2.62 -21.64
CA ILE A 342 -14.97 3.74 -21.15
C ILE A 342 -14.15 3.29 -19.94
N GLN A 343 -14.75 2.55 -18.99
CA GLN A 343 -14.03 2.02 -17.84
C GLN A 343 -12.93 1.04 -18.25
N THR A 344 -13.14 0.22 -19.28
CA THR A 344 -12.09 -0.65 -19.83
C THR A 344 -10.90 0.16 -20.35
N VAL A 345 -11.15 1.27 -21.06
CA VAL A 345 -10.09 2.18 -21.52
C VAL A 345 -9.35 2.80 -20.33
N CYS A 346 -10.08 3.21 -19.29
CA CYS A 346 -9.48 3.77 -18.08
C CYS A 346 -8.60 2.77 -17.34
N GLY A 347 -9.02 1.50 -17.25
CA GLY A 347 -8.17 0.43 -16.70
C GLY A 347 -6.88 0.22 -17.50
N ALA A 348 -6.93 0.34 -18.83
CA ALA A 348 -5.72 0.29 -19.66
C ALA A 348 -4.79 1.49 -19.40
N ILE A 349 -5.36 2.69 -19.19
CA ILE A 349 -4.59 3.89 -18.82
C ILE A 349 -3.89 3.69 -17.48
N GLU A 350 -4.56 3.11 -16.48
CA GLU A 350 -3.94 2.80 -15.18
C GLU A 350 -2.79 1.80 -15.31
N LEU A 351 -3.00 0.71 -16.05
CA LEU A 351 -1.99 -0.33 -16.28
C LEU A 351 -0.73 0.26 -16.93
N VAL A 352 -0.91 0.95 -18.06
CA VAL A 352 0.19 1.53 -18.82
C VAL A 352 0.82 2.70 -18.06
N GLY A 353 0.01 3.59 -17.50
CA GLY A 353 0.45 4.76 -16.75
C GLY A 353 1.31 4.37 -15.55
N CYS A 354 0.81 3.52 -14.66
CA CYS A 354 1.56 3.10 -13.48
C CYS A 354 2.84 2.33 -13.84
N SER A 355 2.80 1.47 -14.87
CA SER A 355 3.97 0.73 -15.34
C SER A 355 5.04 1.66 -15.92
N LEU A 356 4.65 2.65 -16.74
CA LEU A 356 5.56 3.64 -17.30
C LEU A 356 6.18 4.51 -16.20
N PHE A 357 5.40 4.94 -15.21
CA PHE A 357 5.91 5.67 -14.05
C PHE A 357 6.91 4.84 -13.24
N GLY A 358 6.59 3.57 -12.97
CA GLY A 358 7.50 2.65 -12.29
C GLY A 358 8.83 2.49 -13.05
N TYR A 359 8.77 2.41 -14.38
CA TYR A 359 9.96 2.36 -15.23
C TYR A 359 10.73 3.69 -15.24
N ALA A 360 10.03 4.83 -15.32
CA ALA A 360 10.62 6.15 -15.35
C ALA A 360 11.40 6.51 -14.08
N TYR A 361 11.01 5.94 -12.93
CA TYR A 361 11.75 6.06 -11.68
C TYR A 361 13.22 5.63 -11.78
N LYS A 362 13.55 4.68 -12.68
CA LYS A 362 14.95 4.25 -12.90
C LYS A 362 15.84 5.38 -13.42
N PHE A 363 15.29 6.33 -14.18
CA PHE A 363 16.05 7.45 -14.72
C PHE A 363 16.15 8.63 -13.75
N TYR A 364 15.16 8.79 -12.87
CA TYR A 364 15.15 9.86 -11.88
C TYR A 364 14.58 9.35 -10.55
N PRO A 365 15.44 8.86 -9.63
CA PRO A 365 15.02 8.13 -8.43
C PRO A 365 14.56 9.07 -7.29
N LYS A 366 13.76 10.10 -7.61
CA LYS A 366 13.18 11.04 -6.63
C LYS A 366 11.68 10.81 -6.50
N ARG A 367 11.28 10.15 -5.42
CA ARG A 367 9.90 9.65 -5.24
C ARG A 367 8.89 10.79 -5.09
N LEU A 368 9.22 11.83 -4.30
CA LEU A 368 8.28 12.95 -4.12
C LEU A 368 8.11 13.75 -5.40
N PHE A 369 9.11 13.78 -6.29
CA PHE A 369 8.97 14.42 -7.59
C PHE A 369 7.90 13.72 -8.44
N TRP A 370 7.98 12.40 -8.59
CA TRP A 370 6.98 11.63 -9.35
C TRP A 370 5.60 11.65 -8.70
N ALA A 371 5.54 11.62 -7.37
CA ALA A 371 4.28 11.77 -6.62
C ALA A 371 3.58 13.10 -6.94
N ASN A 372 4.32 14.21 -6.88
CA ASN A 372 3.77 15.53 -7.17
C ASN A 372 3.42 15.70 -8.65
N ALA A 373 4.26 15.19 -9.57
CA ALA A 373 3.99 15.24 -10.99
C ALA A 373 2.68 14.51 -11.34
N ALA A 374 2.50 13.29 -10.83
CA ALA A 374 1.25 12.55 -10.99
C ALA A 374 0.06 13.28 -10.35
N ASN A 375 0.23 13.84 -9.14
CA ASN A 375 -0.83 14.56 -8.46
C ASN A 375 -1.27 15.83 -9.21
N ILE A 376 -0.36 16.54 -9.88
CA ILE A 376 -0.70 17.69 -10.73
C ILE A 376 -1.54 17.23 -11.93
N VAL A 377 -1.17 16.12 -12.58
CA VAL A 377 -1.96 15.55 -13.70
C VAL A 377 -3.37 15.18 -13.21
N VAL A 378 -3.48 14.54 -12.06
CA VAL A 378 -4.76 14.17 -11.44
C VAL A 378 -5.57 15.43 -11.07
N LEU A 379 -4.93 16.46 -10.53
CA LEU A 379 -5.59 17.73 -10.19
C LEU A 379 -6.18 18.40 -11.43
N VAL A 380 -5.41 18.46 -12.52
CA VAL A 380 -5.90 18.97 -13.81
C VAL A 380 -7.08 18.13 -14.29
N GLY A 381 -6.97 16.80 -14.21
CA GLY A 381 -8.06 15.89 -14.58
C GLY A 381 -9.35 16.14 -13.78
N LEU A 382 -9.24 16.29 -12.46
CA LEU A 382 -10.39 16.57 -11.61
C LEU A 382 -10.96 17.98 -11.82
N CYS A 383 -10.12 18.97 -12.12
CA CYS A 383 -10.60 20.30 -12.53
C CYS A 383 -11.41 20.23 -13.83
N LEU A 384 -10.98 19.42 -14.80
CA LEU A 384 -11.76 19.19 -16.03
C LEU A 384 -13.09 18.51 -15.71
N VAL A 385 -13.12 17.48 -14.87
CA VAL A 385 -14.36 16.81 -14.43
C VAL A 385 -15.31 17.78 -13.72
N ALA A 386 -14.78 18.66 -12.87
CA ALA A 386 -15.58 19.55 -12.02
C ALA A 386 -16.10 20.80 -12.76
N PHE A 387 -15.29 21.38 -13.65
CA PHE A 387 -15.53 22.74 -14.15
C PHE A 387 -15.60 22.84 -15.67
N ALA A 388 -15.22 21.81 -16.44
CA ALA A 388 -15.30 21.91 -17.89
C ALA A 388 -16.77 21.92 -18.35
N PRO A 389 -17.16 22.82 -19.27
CA PRO A 389 -18.51 22.83 -19.84
C PRO A 389 -18.72 21.70 -20.84
N ASP A 390 -17.64 21.25 -21.49
CA ASP A 390 -17.66 20.20 -22.51
C ASP A 390 -17.55 18.79 -21.90
N LYS A 391 -18.42 17.88 -22.34
CA LYS A 391 -18.48 16.49 -21.83
C LYS A 391 -17.26 15.67 -22.24
N HIS A 392 -16.67 15.93 -23.40
CA HIS A 392 -15.44 15.25 -23.82
C HIS A 392 -14.24 15.67 -22.97
N ALA A 393 -14.16 16.95 -22.58
CA ALA A 393 -13.18 17.44 -21.63
C ALA A 393 -13.37 16.82 -20.23
N GLN A 394 -14.61 16.70 -19.75
CA GLN A 394 -14.91 15.99 -18.49
C GLN A 394 -14.47 14.52 -18.54
N LEU A 395 -14.74 13.82 -19.65
CA LEU A 395 -14.29 12.45 -19.87
C LEU A 395 -12.75 12.35 -19.91
N GLY A 396 -12.08 13.26 -20.61
CA GLY A 396 -10.61 13.33 -20.62
C GLY A 396 -10.05 13.50 -19.21
N GLY A 397 -10.67 14.36 -18.39
CA GLY A 397 -10.32 14.53 -16.99
C GLY A 397 -10.53 13.28 -16.14
N TYR A 398 -11.64 12.57 -16.36
CA TYR A 398 -11.92 11.29 -15.72
C TYR A 398 -10.88 10.23 -16.07
N CYS A 399 -10.46 10.15 -17.33
CA CYS A 399 -9.37 9.26 -17.75
C CYS A 399 -8.02 9.59 -17.09
N LEU A 400 -7.69 10.88 -16.93
CA LEU A 400 -6.46 11.31 -16.26
C LEU A 400 -6.43 10.95 -14.76
N PHE A 401 -7.59 10.83 -14.12
CA PHE A 401 -7.68 10.43 -12.72
C PHE A 401 -7.10 9.02 -12.46
N TYR A 402 -7.12 8.13 -13.45
CA TYR A 402 -6.62 6.75 -13.30
C TYR A 402 -5.10 6.64 -13.12
N VAL A 403 -4.36 7.76 -13.18
CA VAL A 403 -2.94 7.83 -12.79
C VAL A 403 -2.76 8.09 -11.27
N CYS A 404 -3.85 8.36 -10.54
CA CYS A 404 -3.86 8.59 -9.08
C CYS A 404 -3.13 7.53 -8.23
N PRO A 405 -3.15 6.22 -8.54
CA PRO A 405 -2.43 5.21 -7.76
C PRO A 405 -0.93 5.49 -7.62
N VAL A 406 -0.31 6.17 -8.60
CA VAL A 406 1.11 6.58 -8.54
C VAL A 406 1.39 7.44 -7.30
N VAL A 407 0.46 8.32 -6.93
CA VAL A 407 0.57 9.19 -5.75
C VAL A 407 0.61 8.35 -4.47
N MET A 408 -0.25 7.33 -4.38
CA MET A 408 -0.33 6.43 -3.22
C MET A 408 0.93 5.56 -3.09
N ILE A 409 1.41 4.97 -4.20
CA ILE A 409 2.63 4.15 -4.22
C ILE A 409 3.83 4.97 -3.76
N CYS A 410 3.99 6.19 -4.29
CA CYS A 410 5.09 7.06 -3.92
C CYS A 410 4.97 7.54 -2.46
N GLY A 411 3.75 7.81 -1.97
CA GLY A 411 3.48 8.16 -0.57
C GLY A 411 3.88 7.05 0.41
N LEU A 412 3.42 5.82 0.16
CA LEU A 412 3.77 4.63 0.94
C LEU A 412 5.29 4.35 0.91
N SER A 413 5.89 4.47 -0.26
CA SER A 413 7.33 4.25 -0.42
C SER A 413 8.15 5.34 0.29
N SER A 414 7.68 6.58 0.25
CA SER A 414 8.28 7.70 0.97
C SER A 414 8.21 7.49 2.49
N SER A 415 7.04 7.12 3.04
CA SER A 415 6.93 6.86 4.49
C SER A 415 7.84 5.72 4.94
N ALA A 416 7.95 4.65 4.14
CA ALA A 416 8.76 3.49 4.46
C ALA A 416 10.28 3.75 4.43
N SER A 417 10.74 4.75 3.66
CA SER A 417 12.16 5.10 3.52
C SER A 417 12.59 6.25 4.42
N ASN A 418 11.67 7.14 4.79
CA ASN A 418 11.96 8.34 5.56
C ASN A 418 11.64 8.22 7.06
N VAL A 419 11.36 7.00 7.53
CA VAL A 419 11.12 6.70 8.95
C VAL A 419 11.98 5.52 9.36
N ALA A 420 12.77 5.70 10.41
CA ALA A 420 13.59 4.65 11.03
C ALA A 420 13.14 4.39 12.47
N GLY A 421 13.60 3.26 13.03
CA GLY A 421 13.11 2.69 14.28
C GLY A 421 11.88 1.81 14.06
N HIS A 422 11.94 0.56 14.50
CA HIS A 422 10.95 -0.47 14.23
C HIS A 422 9.54 -0.06 14.70
N THR A 423 9.41 0.33 15.97
CA THR A 423 8.10 0.73 16.54
C THR A 423 7.60 2.03 15.91
N LYS A 424 8.50 2.99 15.61
CA LYS A 424 8.13 4.23 14.92
C LYS A 424 7.59 3.94 13.52
N LYS A 425 8.31 3.14 12.73
CA LYS A 425 7.94 2.78 11.35
C LYS A 425 6.60 2.06 11.29
N VAL A 426 6.37 1.08 12.17
CA VAL A 426 5.07 0.38 12.27
C VAL A 426 3.95 1.37 12.62
N THR A 427 4.18 2.28 13.57
CA THR A 427 3.18 3.29 13.97
C THR A 427 2.85 4.25 12.82
N VAL A 428 3.86 4.78 12.12
CA VAL A 428 3.64 5.72 11.01
C VAL A 428 2.88 5.05 9.87
N ASN A 429 3.24 3.81 9.53
CA ASN A 429 2.52 3.06 8.50
C ASN A 429 1.07 2.75 8.90
N ALA A 430 0.82 2.39 10.16
CA ALA A 430 -0.53 2.18 10.67
C ALA A 430 -1.38 3.45 10.60
N LEU A 431 -0.82 4.61 10.98
CA LEU A 431 -1.51 5.90 10.86
C LEU A 431 -1.79 6.27 9.40
N PHE A 432 -0.84 6.04 8.48
CA PHE A 432 -1.08 6.23 7.05
C PHE A 432 -2.26 5.38 6.54
N LEU A 433 -2.32 4.10 6.94
CA LEU A 433 -3.41 3.19 6.56
C LEU A 433 -4.76 3.60 7.18
N ILE A 434 -4.79 4.09 8.43
CA ILE A 434 -5.99 4.68 9.02
C ILE A 434 -6.45 5.89 8.20
N GLY A 435 -5.52 6.75 7.77
CA GLY A 435 -5.82 7.87 6.88
C GLY A 435 -6.40 7.40 5.54
N TYR A 436 -5.80 6.38 4.93
CA TYR A 436 -6.28 5.75 3.70
C TYR A 436 -7.73 5.27 3.84
N CYS A 437 -8.04 4.52 4.90
CA CYS A 437 -9.38 4.00 5.16
C CYS A 437 -10.37 5.13 5.45
N THR A 438 -9.96 6.14 6.22
CA THR A 438 -10.81 7.29 6.57
C THR A 438 -11.21 8.06 5.31
N GLY A 439 -10.27 8.37 4.42
CA GLY A 439 -10.60 9.10 3.20
C GLY A 439 -11.50 8.28 2.27
N ASN A 440 -11.25 6.98 2.12
CA ASN A 440 -12.10 6.09 1.34
C ASN A 440 -13.51 5.89 1.92
N LEU A 441 -13.65 5.96 3.24
CA LEU A 441 -14.94 5.95 3.93
C LEU A 441 -15.72 7.25 3.67
N VAL A 442 -15.03 8.39 3.71
CA VAL A 442 -15.61 9.73 3.49
C VAL A 442 -15.95 9.97 2.02
N GLY A 443 -15.17 9.44 1.08
CA GLY A 443 -15.32 9.64 -0.36
C GLY A 443 -16.74 9.47 -0.89
N PRO A 444 -17.38 8.28 -0.75
CA PRO A 444 -18.75 8.05 -1.18
C PRO A 444 -19.77 9.01 -0.53
N GLN A 445 -19.53 9.45 0.70
CA GLN A 445 -20.43 10.36 1.43
C GLN A 445 -20.40 11.79 0.86
N THR A 446 -19.40 12.14 0.04
CA THR A 446 -19.39 13.42 -0.69
C THR A 446 -20.43 13.45 -1.82
N PHE A 447 -20.83 12.28 -2.35
CA PHE A 447 -21.87 12.13 -3.36
C PHE A 447 -23.24 12.11 -2.70
N ARG A 448 -23.78 13.31 -2.46
CA ARG A 448 -25.09 13.52 -1.84
C ARG A 448 -26.21 13.36 -2.86
N ALA A 449 -27.27 12.65 -2.48
CA ALA A 449 -28.44 12.45 -3.34
C ALA A 449 -29.12 13.76 -3.79
N GLU A 450 -29.13 14.78 -2.94
CA GLU A 450 -29.68 16.11 -3.24
C GLU A 450 -28.97 16.83 -4.40
N GLN A 451 -27.75 16.40 -4.74
CA GLN A 451 -26.94 16.97 -5.81
C GLN A 451 -26.89 16.08 -7.05
N ALA A 452 -27.60 14.96 -7.05
CA ALA A 452 -27.73 14.11 -8.22
C ALA A 452 -28.48 14.85 -9.35
N PRO A 453 -28.19 14.59 -10.63
CA PRO A 453 -27.17 13.65 -11.13
C PRO A 453 -25.77 14.28 -11.25
N ASP A 454 -25.61 15.59 -11.11
CA ASP A 454 -24.34 16.26 -11.44
C ASP A 454 -23.26 16.14 -10.35
N TYR A 455 -23.66 15.89 -9.10
CA TYR A 455 -22.79 15.72 -7.94
C TYR A 455 -21.72 16.82 -7.80
N VAL A 456 -22.12 18.07 -8.00
CA VAL A 456 -21.20 19.23 -8.02
C VAL A 456 -20.37 19.32 -6.73
N GLY A 457 -20.99 19.06 -5.57
CA GLY A 457 -20.28 19.07 -4.29
C GLY A 457 -19.18 18.00 -4.20
N ALA A 458 -19.44 16.80 -4.70
CA ALA A 458 -18.44 15.72 -4.74
C ALA A 458 -17.27 16.10 -5.65
N LYS A 459 -17.55 16.57 -6.88
CA LYS A 459 -16.53 16.99 -7.85
C LYS A 459 -15.62 18.09 -7.28
N VAL A 460 -16.20 19.10 -6.63
CA VAL A 460 -15.45 20.19 -5.98
C VAL A 460 -14.64 19.67 -4.78
N ALA A 461 -15.23 18.82 -3.93
CA ALA A 461 -14.53 18.22 -2.80
C ALA A 461 -13.30 17.44 -3.25
N MET A 462 -13.40 16.71 -4.37
CA MET A 462 -12.27 16.00 -4.95
C MET A 462 -11.13 16.91 -5.39
N VAL A 463 -11.44 18.00 -6.10
CA VAL A 463 -10.44 19.02 -6.50
C VAL A 463 -9.74 19.61 -5.27
N ILE A 464 -10.52 19.99 -4.25
CA ILE A 464 -9.99 20.57 -3.02
C ILE A 464 -9.06 19.59 -2.31
N CYS A 465 -9.48 18.32 -2.17
CA CYS A 465 -8.67 17.30 -1.51
C CYS A 465 -7.35 17.05 -2.27
N THR A 466 -7.40 16.91 -3.60
CA THR A 466 -6.18 16.72 -4.41
C THR A 466 -5.25 17.94 -4.37
N ALA A 467 -5.79 19.16 -4.30
CA ALA A 467 -5.01 20.37 -4.09
C ALA A 467 -4.33 20.38 -2.72
N PHE A 468 -5.03 19.99 -1.66
CA PHE A 468 -4.44 19.81 -0.33
C PHE A 468 -3.36 18.73 -0.33
N THR A 469 -3.51 17.65 -1.10
CA THR A 469 -2.46 16.63 -1.24
C THR A 469 -1.16 17.26 -1.77
N SER A 470 -1.22 18.14 -2.78
CA SER A 470 -0.04 18.89 -3.27
C SER A 470 0.60 19.73 -2.16
N VAL A 471 -0.23 20.41 -1.36
CA VAL A 471 0.25 21.25 -0.25
C VAL A 471 0.93 20.40 0.83
N PHE A 472 0.33 19.28 1.23
CA PHE A 472 0.93 18.38 2.21
C PHE A 472 2.23 17.75 1.69
N MET A 473 2.27 17.32 0.43
CA MET A 473 3.51 16.80 -0.18
C MET A 473 4.62 17.85 -0.24
N ALA A 474 4.28 19.10 -0.59
CA ALA A 474 5.24 20.21 -0.55
C ALA A 474 5.74 20.47 0.88
N MET A 475 4.87 20.40 1.89
CA MET A 475 5.29 20.53 3.29
C MET A 475 6.21 19.39 3.74
N VAL A 476 5.93 18.15 3.35
CA VAL A 476 6.82 17.00 3.60
C VAL A 476 8.20 17.26 2.99
N TRP A 477 8.24 17.70 1.73
CA TRP A 477 9.47 18.08 1.02
C TRP A 477 10.24 19.17 1.78
N ILE A 478 9.58 20.26 2.19
CA ILE A 478 10.19 21.38 2.91
C ILE A 478 10.76 20.90 4.25
N VAL A 479 10.01 20.10 5.02
CA VAL A 479 10.45 19.59 6.33
C VAL A 479 11.71 18.73 6.16
N MET A 480 11.71 17.79 5.22
CA MET A 480 12.85 16.91 4.95
C MET A 480 14.08 17.68 4.45
N ALA A 481 13.89 18.60 3.51
CA ALA A 481 14.97 19.44 2.99
C ALA A 481 15.58 20.32 4.10
N ARG A 482 14.74 20.87 4.99
CA ARG A 482 15.20 21.65 6.14
C ARG A 482 15.96 20.78 7.14
N GLU A 483 15.47 19.60 7.46
CA GLU A 483 16.15 18.67 8.38
C GLU A 483 17.50 18.21 7.83
N ASN A 484 17.58 17.87 6.54
CA ASN A 484 18.85 17.56 5.88
C ASN A 484 19.82 18.75 5.93
N ARG A 485 19.37 19.96 5.58
CA ARG A 485 20.23 21.16 5.62
C ARG A 485 20.74 21.49 7.02
N ILE A 486 19.94 21.25 8.06
CA ILE A 486 20.37 21.42 9.47
C ILE A 486 21.42 20.38 9.84
N ARG A 487 21.29 19.14 9.36
CA ARG A 487 22.28 18.07 9.58
C ARG A 487 23.60 18.39 8.87
N ASP A 488 23.53 18.81 7.60
CA ASP A 488 24.71 19.20 6.82
C ASP A 488 25.44 20.40 7.46
N ALA A 489 24.69 21.37 8.01
CA ALA A 489 25.25 22.53 8.71
C ALA A 489 25.91 22.19 10.06
N LYS A 490 25.56 21.07 10.70
CA LYS A 490 26.20 20.63 11.95
C LYS A 490 27.57 19.97 11.74
N GLY A 491 27.99 19.81 10.48
CA GLY A 491 29.26 19.19 10.10
C GLY A 491 29.18 17.67 10.12
N ASP A 492 29.69 17.03 9.08
CA ASP A 492 29.82 15.59 9.00
C ASP A 492 30.90 15.13 9.99
N ASN A 493 30.49 14.79 11.21
CA ASN A 493 31.28 13.88 12.07
C ASN A 493 31.21 12.42 11.52
N HIS A 494 31.00 12.23 10.21
CA HIS A 494 30.92 10.91 9.56
C HIS A 494 32.13 10.05 9.93
N GLU A 495 33.34 10.60 9.96
CA GLU A 495 34.56 9.85 10.36
C GLU A 495 34.53 9.32 11.81
N GLN A 496 33.76 9.93 12.71
CA GLN A 496 33.60 9.49 14.10
C GLN A 496 32.48 8.46 14.27
N PHE A 497 31.46 8.50 13.41
CA PHE A 497 30.27 7.64 13.50
C PHE A 497 30.31 6.44 12.53
N ASP A 498 31.05 6.51 11.41
CA ASP A 498 31.34 5.37 10.51
C ASP A 498 32.21 4.30 11.19
N LYS A 499 32.87 4.65 12.30
CA LYS A 499 33.66 3.72 13.14
C LYS A 499 32.82 2.95 14.16
N ILE A 500 31.53 3.24 14.30
CA ILE A 500 30.65 2.47 15.19
C ILE A 500 30.14 1.27 14.39
N GLU A 501 30.84 0.14 14.52
CA GLU A 501 30.32 -1.16 14.07
C GLU A 501 28.91 -1.38 14.63
N ASP A 502 28.03 -1.95 13.80
CA ASP A 502 26.65 -2.31 14.16
C ASP A 502 25.65 -1.18 14.45
N LEU A 503 25.96 0.08 14.09
CA LEU A 503 25.00 1.20 14.25
C LEU A 503 23.68 0.97 13.46
N GLU A 504 23.73 0.16 12.40
CA GLU A 504 22.56 -0.30 11.63
C GLU A 504 21.65 -1.26 12.42
N PHE A 505 22.20 -1.99 13.41
CA PHE A 505 21.46 -2.91 14.29
C PHE A 505 20.95 -2.24 15.58
N ALA A 506 21.34 -0.99 15.83
CA ALA A 506 20.96 -0.23 17.03
C ALA A 506 19.47 0.16 17.09
N ASP A 507 18.69 -0.07 16.02
CA ASP A 507 17.27 0.26 15.89
C ASP A 507 16.95 1.70 16.38
N LEU A 508 17.79 2.65 15.95
CA LEU A 508 17.66 4.07 16.20
C LEU A 508 16.56 4.68 15.32
N THR A 509 15.83 5.67 15.87
CA THR A 509 14.87 6.43 15.05
C THR A 509 15.58 7.36 14.06
N ASP A 510 14.84 7.87 13.06
CA ASP A 510 15.39 8.82 12.09
C ASP A 510 15.89 10.11 12.77
N LYS A 511 15.32 10.50 13.92
CA LYS A 511 15.78 11.66 14.71
C LYS A 511 17.00 11.35 15.57
N GLU A 512 17.12 10.12 16.05
CA GLU A 512 18.24 9.70 16.89
C GLU A 512 19.50 9.40 16.06
N ASN A 513 19.34 8.82 14.87
CA ASN A 513 20.46 8.48 14.01
C ASN A 513 21.06 9.75 13.35
N PRO A 514 22.29 10.16 13.71
CA PRO A 514 22.93 11.35 13.17
C PRO A 514 23.33 11.20 11.69
N LEU A 515 23.56 9.96 11.24
CA LEU A 515 23.90 9.62 9.85
C LEU A 515 22.67 9.53 8.94
N PHE A 516 21.46 9.45 9.50
CA PHE A 516 20.25 9.35 8.70
C PHE A 516 20.06 10.59 7.81
N ARG A 517 19.75 10.36 6.54
CA ARG A 517 19.42 11.41 5.56
C ARG A 517 18.07 11.10 4.94
N TYR A 518 17.19 12.11 4.94
CA TYR A 518 15.87 11.97 4.34
C TYR A 518 15.99 11.94 2.82
N THR A 519 15.32 10.98 2.19
CA THR A 519 15.24 10.83 0.74
C THR A 519 14.12 11.71 0.20
N ILE A 520 14.49 12.65 -0.68
CA ILE A 520 13.61 13.65 -1.28
C ILE A 520 13.13 13.20 -2.67
#